data_AF-A0A0C3PS91-F1
#
_entry.id   AF-A0A0C3PS91-F1
#
_cell.length_a   1.000
_cell.length_b   1.000
_cell.length_c   1.000
_cell.angle_alpha   90.00
_cell.angle_beta   90.00
_cell.angle_gamma   90.00
#
_symmetry.space_group_name_H-M   'P 1'
#
loop_
_entity.id
_entity.type
_entity.pdbx_description
1 polymer ?
#
loop_
_entity_poly.entity_id
_entity_poly.type
_entity_poly.pdbx_seq_one_letter_code
_entity_poly.pdbx_strand_id
1 'polypeptide(L)'
;GSAGYKLCCRNKIRLLMWKLGTLVFFITLNPHDLTNVLVGHFAGISEQEWRIMTSYQRVCFVAFHPRVVSMAFHKQIQAFIDVVLCYKWGNGLFGSCSGYYGMVEVQGRGTLHCHMLVWVQGNPNPNQLRK
;
A
#
# COMPACT_ATOMS: atom_id res chain seq x y z
N GLY A 1 -5.56 -14.41 7.79
CA GLY A 1 -5.08 -13.94 9.12
C GLY A 1 -5.98 -14.43 10.22
N SER A 2 -5.41 -14.85 11.36
CA SER A 2 -6.15 -15.36 12.52
C SER A 2 -7.04 -14.29 13.18
N ALA A 3 -8.01 -14.70 14.00
CA ALA A 3 -8.84 -13.77 14.77
C ALA A 3 -8.00 -12.85 15.69
N GLY A 4 -6.97 -13.42 16.34
CA GLY A 4 -6.04 -12.66 17.18
C GLY A 4 -5.25 -11.61 16.40
N TYR A 5 -4.81 -11.93 15.18
CA TYR A 5 -4.13 -10.94 14.31
C TYR A 5 -5.06 -9.76 13.98
N LYS A 6 -6.30 -10.04 13.58
CA LYS A 6 -7.29 -9.00 13.28
C LYS A 6 -7.58 -8.12 14.51
N LEU A 7 -7.66 -8.71 15.70
CA LEU A 7 -7.85 -7.97 16.95
C LEU A 7 -6.66 -7.04 17.25
N CYS A 8 -5.43 -7.52 17.08
CA CYS A 8 -4.22 -6.71 17.24
C CYS A 8 -4.21 -5.51 16.29
N CYS A 9 -4.54 -5.72 15.01
CA CYS A 9 -4.66 -4.62 14.04
C CYS A 9 -5.72 -3.59 14.46
N ARG A 10 -6.90 -4.03 14.89
CA ARG A 10 -7.96 -3.11 15.38
C ARG A 10 -7.49 -2.31 16.60
N ASN A 11 -6.75 -2.93 17.52
CA ASN A 11 -6.22 -2.23 18.69
C ASN A 11 -5.17 -1.18 18.29
N LYS A 12 -4.29 -1.48 17.34
CA LYS A 12 -3.36 -0.49 16.77
C LYS A 12 -4.10 0.70 16.15
N ILE A 13 -5.14 0.44 15.37
CA ILE A 13 -5.96 1.49 14.74
C ILE A 13 -6.62 2.36 15.81
N ARG A 14 -7.20 1.77 16.87
CA ARG A 14 -7.80 2.53 17.98
C ARG A 14 -6.79 3.44 18.69
N LEU A 15 -5.58 2.93 18.94
CA LEU A 15 -4.50 3.72 19.54
C LEU A 15 -4.09 4.90 18.63
N LEU A 16 -4.01 4.66 17.31
CA LEU A 16 -3.71 5.72 16.35
C LEU A 16 -4.82 6.76 16.26
N MET A 17 -6.10 6.36 16.28
CA MET A 17 -7.22 7.30 16.31
C MET A 17 -7.21 8.17 17.58
N TRP A 18 -6.84 7.59 18.72
CA TRP A 18 -6.69 8.36 19.95
C TRP A 18 -5.56 9.39 19.86
N LYS A 19 -4.42 9.02 19.24
CA LYS A 19 -3.24 9.88 19.11
C LYS A 19 -3.34 10.94 18.00
N LEU A 20 -3.90 10.58 16.85
CA LEU A 20 -3.88 11.38 15.62
C LEU A 20 -5.23 12.01 15.28
N GLY A 21 -6.28 11.71 16.05
CA GLY A 21 -7.64 12.17 15.79
C GLY A 21 -8.38 11.26 14.82
N THR A 22 -9.42 11.80 14.19
CA THR A 22 -10.29 11.02 13.31
C THR A 22 -9.60 10.69 11.99
N LEU A 23 -9.82 9.46 11.52
CA LEU A 23 -9.36 9.00 10.21
C LEU A 23 -9.99 9.84 9.11
N VAL A 24 -9.22 10.14 8.06
CA VAL A 24 -9.74 10.87 6.90
C VAL A 24 -9.97 9.96 5.71
N PHE A 25 -8.95 9.17 5.34
CA PHE A 25 -8.99 8.37 4.12
C PHE A 25 -8.80 6.89 4.41
N PHE A 26 -9.64 6.09 3.76
CA PHE A 26 -9.45 4.66 3.58
C PHE A 26 -9.06 4.41 2.13
N ILE A 27 -7.81 4.03 1.89
CA ILE A 27 -7.22 3.90 0.55
C ILE A 27 -6.91 2.43 0.29
N THR A 28 -7.24 1.94 -0.91
CA THR A 28 -6.79 0.62 -1.37
C THR A 28 -5.83 0.81 -2.54
N LEU A 29 -4.61 0.33 -2.37
CA LEU A 29 -3.59 0.29 -3.43
C LEU A 29 -3.53 -1.14 -3.96
N ASN A 30 -3.87 -1.30 -5.24
CA ASN A 30 -3.83 -2.58 -5.94
C ASN A 30 -2.89 -2.49 -7.16
N PRO A 31 -1.57 -2.46 -6.95
CA PRO A 31 -0.62 -2.39 -8.04
C PRO A 31 -0.66 -3.68 -8.86
N HIS A 32 -0.85 -3.54 -10.17
CA HIS A 32 -0.95 -4.67 -11.07
C HIS A 32 0.44 -5.23 -11.39
N ASP A 33 0.69 -6.49 -11.07
CA ASP A 33 2.00 -7.14 -11.21
C ASP A 33 2.34 -7.53 -12.66
N LEU A 34 1.36 -7.94 -13.48
CA LEU A 34 1.60 -8.39 -14.87
C LEU A 34 1.96 -7.26 -15.85
N THR A 35 1.62 -6.01 -15.52
CA THR A 35 1.91 -4.85 -16.39
C THR A 35 2.98 -3.95 -15.81
N ASN A 36 3.45 -4.25 -14.60
CA ASN A 36 4.42 -3.44 -13.90
C ASN A 36 5.84 -3.78 -14.35
N VAL A 37 6.46 -2.84 -15.06
CA VAL A 37 7.85 -2.94 -15.52
C VAL A 37 8.85 -3.10 -14.36
N LEU A 38 8.50 -2.64 -13.14
CA LEU A 38 9.36 -2.85 -11.97
C LEU A 38 9.58 -4.33 -11.66
N VAL A 39 8.64 -5.20 -12.02
CA VAL A 39 8.83 -6.65 -11.89
C VAL A 39 9.98 -7.10 -12.80
N GLY A 40 9.99 -6.70 -14.08
CA GLY A 40 11.11 -6.97 -14.99
C GLY A 40 12.44 -6.39 -14.48
N HIS A 41 12.42 -5.14 -14.01
CA HIS A 41 13.61 -4.48 -13.46
C HIS A 41 14.21 -5.24 -12.26
N PHE A 42 13.40 -5.64 -11.28
CA PHE A 42 13.89 -6.41 -10.13
C PHE A 42 14.29 -7.85 -10.47
N ALA A 43 13.83 -8.38 -11.60
CA ALA A 43 14.28 -9.64 -12.15
C ALA A 43 15.61 -9.54 -12.92
N GLY A 44 16.12 -8.33 -13.17
CA GLY A 44 17.30 -8.12 -14.01
C GLY A 44 17.02 -8.24 -15.52
N ILE A 45 15.77 -8.13 -15.93
CA ILE A 45 15.33 -8.16 -17.32
C ILE A 45 15.13 -6.71 -17.81
N SER A 46 15.53 -6.42 -19.05
CA SER A 46 15.33 -5.09 -19.61
C SER A 46 13.84 -4.76 -19.76
N GLU A 47 13.52 -3.46 -19.75
CA GLU A 47 12.14 -3.03 -19.96
C GLU A 47 11.59 -3.46 -21.33
N GLN A 48 12.43 -3.49 -22.37
CA GLN A 48 12.04 -3.96 -23.69
C GLN A 48 11.68 -5.45 -23.67
N GLU A 49 12.53 -6.29 -23.08
CA GLU A 49 12.26 -7.73 -22.94
C GLU A 49 10.97 -8.00 -22.14
N TRP A 50 10.73 -7.25 -21.07
CA TRP A 50 9.48 -7.35 -20.31
C TRP A 50 8.26 -6.98 -21.14
N ARG A 51 8.36 -5.89 -21.92
CA ARG A 51 7.25 -5.36 -22.73
C ARG A 51 6.87 -6.28 -23.88
N ILE A 52 7.82 -7.01 -24.48
CA ILE A 52 7.53 -7.98 -25.55
C ILE A 52 6.93 -9.30 -25.06
N MET A 53 7.05 -9.62 -23.75
CA MET A 53 6.41 -10.81 -23.21
C MET A 53 4.88 -10.75 -23.35
N THR A 54 4.30 -11.87 -23.78
CA THR A 54 2.85 -12.07 -23.77
C THR A 54 2.31 -12.10 -22.35
N SER A 55 1.01 -11.86 -22.18
CA SER A 55 0.35 -11.93 -20.87
C SER A 55 0.55 -13.29 -20.18
N TYR A 56 0.51 -14.39 -20.94
CA TYR A 56 0.74 -15.73 -20.40
C TYR A 56 2.18 -15.92 -19.90
N GLN A 57 3.18 -15.47 -20.68
CA GLN A 57 4.58 -15.52 -20.26
C GLN A 57 4.81 -14.72 -18.97
N ARG A 58 4.19 -13.55 -18.84
CA ARG A 58 4.29 -12.75 -17.60
C ARG A 58 3.62 -13.42 -16.41
N VAL A 59 2.48 -14.08 -16.60
CA VAL A 59 1.82 -14.86 -15.54
C VAL A 59 2.73 -15.99 -15.05
N CYS A 60 3.30 -16.77 -15.97
CA CYS A 60 4.27 -17.80 -15.61
C CYS A 60 5.47 -17.20 -14.88
N PHE A 61 6.02 -16.09 -15.42
CA PHE A 61 7.16 -15.40 -14.83
C PHE A 61 6.91 -14.98 -13.38
N VAL A 62 5.79 -14.29 -13.12
CA VAL A 62 5.36 -13.83 -11.80
C VAL A 62 5.18 -15.02 -10.84
N ALA A 63 4.57 -16.11 -11.29
CA ALA A 63 4.37 -17.31 -10.48
C ALA A 63 5.69 -17.97 -10.05
N PHE A 64 6.72 -17.96 -10.92
CA PHE A 64 8.04 -18.50 -10.61
C PHE A 64 8.94 -17.54 -9.81
N HIS A 65 8.63 -16.24 -9.79
CA HIS A 65 9.45 -15.20 -9.14
C HIS A 65 8.69 -14.36 -8.09
N PRO A 66 8.05 -14.98 -7.07
CA PRO A 66 7.22 -14.27 -6.09
C PRO A 66 8.00 -13.20 -5.30
N ARG A 67 9.30 -13.38 -5.12
CA ARG A 67 10.19 -12.40 -4.46
C ARG A 67 10.25 -11.09 -5.24
N VAL A 68 10.45 -11.17 -6.55
CA VAL A 68 10.58 -10.01 -7.44
C VAL A 68 9.27 -9.20 -7.45
N VAL A 69 8.14 -9.90 -7.50
CA VAL A 69 6.81 -9.32 -7.45
C VAL A 69 6.59 -8.57 -6.12
N SER A 70 7.00 -9.20 -5.01
CA SER A 70 6.91 -8.59 -3.68
C SER A 70 7.78 -7.33 -3.56
N MET A 71 8.96 -7.31 -4.17
CA MET A 71 9.84 -6.12 -4.20
C MET A 71 9.24 -4.99 -5.04
N ALA A 72 8.71 -5.31 -6.22
CA ALA A 72 8.03 -4.34 -7.08
C ALA A 72 6.82 -3.72 -6.36
N PHE A 73 5.99 -4.56 -5.74
CA PHE A 73 4.86 -4.11 -4.92
C PHE A 73 5.33 -3.20 -3.77
N HIS A 74 6.32 -3.64 -2.98
CA HIS A 74 6.86 -2.84 -1.88
C HIS A 74 7.35 -1.47 -2.36
N LYS A 75 8.07 -1.42 -3.48
CA LYS A 75 8.58 -0.16 -4.04
C LYS A 75 7.44 0.78 -4.45
N GLN A 76 6.36 0.27 -5.01
CA GLN A 76 5.19 1.08 -5.36
C GLN A 76 4.46 1.63 -4.12
N ILE A 77 4.30 0.80 -3.08
CA ILE A 77 3.70 1.27 -1.82
C ILE A 77 4.55 2.36 -1.17
N GLN A 78 5.88 2.21 -1.15
CA GLN A 78 6.76 3.24 -0.62
C GLN A 78 6.71 4.52 -1.47
N ALA A 79 6.73 4.40 -2.80
CA ALA A 79 6.59 5.56 -3.68
C ALA A 79 5.26 6.31 -3.43
N PHE A 80 4.17 5.60 -3.13
CA PHE A 80 2.92 6.24 -2.75
C PHE A 80 3.05 7.01 -1.43
N ILE A 81 3.67 6.43 -0.40
CA ILE A 81 3.87 7.08 0.90
C ILE A 81 4.78 8.32 0.78
N ASP A 82 5.87 8.18 0.03
CA ASP A 82 6.89 9.23 -0.09
C ASP A 82 6.44 10.36 -1.01
N VAL A 83 5.79 10.06 -2.14
CA VAL A 83 5.47 11.05 -3.17
C VAL A 83 4.02 11.53 -3.06
N VAL A 84 3.05 10.63 -2.89
CA VAL A 84 1.63 11.01 -2.89
C VAL A 84 1.22 11.52 -1.51
N LEU A 85 1.59 10.81 -0.44
CA LEU A 85 1.30 11.28 0.92
C LEU A 85 2.30 12.33 1.41
N CYS A 86 3.52 12.36 0.87
CA CYS A 86 4.61 13.23 1.32
C CYS A 86 4.84 13.10 2.84
N TYR A 87 4.71 11.88 3.37
CA TYR A 87 4.69 11.67 4.82
C TYR A 87 6.03 12.06 5.46
N LYS A 88 5.99 12.98 6.43
CA LYS A 88 7.12 13.64 7.10
C LYS A 88 7.92 14.65 6.26
N TRP A 89 7.58 14.85 4.99
CA TRP A 89 8.33 15.72 4.08
C TRP A 89 7.59 17.00 3.70
N GLY A 90 6.29 17.09 4.02
CA GLY A 90 5.51 18.31 3.83
C GLY A 90 4.06 18.01 3.50
N ASN A 91 3.49 18.83 2.62
CA ASN A 91 2.14 18.64 2.10
C ASN A 91 2.19 17.72 0.89
N GLY A 92 1.49 16.59 0.98
CA GLY A 92 1.25 15.71 -0.16
C GLY A 92 -0.05 16.07 -0.89
N LEU A 93 -0.48 15.19 -1.77
CA LEU A 93 -1.72 15.34 -2.54
C LEU A 93 -2.95 15.56 -1.65
N PHE A 94 -2.96 14.92 -0.48
CA PHE A 94 -4.08 15.00 0.48
C PHE A 94 -3.85 16.02 1.60
N GLY A 95 -2.82 16.87 1.51
CA GLY A 95 -2.40 17.78 2.57
C GLY A 95 -1.28 17.22 3.45
N SER A 96 -1.11 17.78 4.65
CA SER A 96 -0.06 17.34 5.59
C SER A 96 -0.43 16.01 6.24
N CYS A 97 0.19 14.92 5.77
CA CYS A 97 -0.02 13.58 6.30
C CYS A 97 0.60 13.45 7.70
N SER A 98 -0.23 13.31 8.73
CA SER A 98 0.20 13.18 10.13
C SER A 98 0.45 11.74 10.56
N GLY A 99 -0.06 10.77 9.80
CA GLY A 99 0.20 9.36 10.01
C GLY A 99 -0.52 8.47 9.02
N TYR A 100 -0.06 7.23 8.92
CA TYR A 100 -0.72 6.19 8.14
C TYR A 100 -0.60 4.83 8.82
N TYR A 101 -1.50 3.91 8.48
CA TYR A 101 -1.45 2.52 8.88
C TYR A 101 -1.82 1.63 7.69
N GLY A 102 -0.86 0.87 7.19
CA GLY A 102 -1.02 -0.03 6.04
C GLY A 102 -1.13 -1.49 6.46
N MET A 103 -1.91 -2.27 5.72
CA MET A 103 -2.03 -3.71 5.88
C MET A 103 -2.04 -4.36 4.49
N VAL A 104 -1.16 -5.34 4.30
CA VAL A 104 -0.98 -6.03 3.02
C VAL A 104 -1.72 -7.36 3.07
N GLU A 105 -2.51 -7.61 2.04
CA GLU A 105 -3.25 -8.85 1.86
C GLU A 105 -2.96 -9.47 0.49
N VAL A 106 -3.25 -10.76 0.39
CA VAL A 106 -3.20 -11.52 -0.86
C VAL A 106 -4.61 -11.63 -1.41
N GLN A 107 -4.82 -11.27 -2.67
CA GLN A 107 -6.08 -11.44 -3.38
C GLN A 107 -6.34 -12.91 -3.70
N GLY A 108 -7.58 -13.23 -4.09
CA GLY A 108 -7.97 -14.59 -4.49
C GLY A 108 -7.18 -15.18 -5.67
N ARG A 109 -6.35 -14.39 -6.37
CA ARG A 109 -5.45 -14.83 -7.45
C ARG A 109 -3.95 -14.83 -7.07
N GLY A 110 -3.61 -14.56 -5.82
CA GLY A 110 -2.22 -14.54 -5.34
C GLY A 110 -1.50 -13.19 -5.43
N THR A 111 -2.14 -12.16 -6.00
CA THR A 111 -1.57 -10.80 -6.11
C THR A 111 -1.66 -10.04 -4.78
N LEU A 112 -0.74 -9.11 -4.53
CA LEU A 112 -0.73 -8.30 -3.32
C LEU A 112 -1.54 -7.02 -3.50
N HIS A 113 -2.33 -6.65 -2.49
CA HIS A 113 -2.89 -5.31 -2.34
C HIS A 113 -2.68 -4.77 -0.93
N CYS A 114 -2.73 -3.45 -0.79
CA CYS A 114 -2.56 -2.77 0.48
C CYS A 114 -3.81 -1.97 0.81
N HIS A 115 -4.39 -2.21 1.98
CA HIS A 115 -5.35 -1.32 2.60
C HIS A 115 -4.62 -0.34 3.52
N MET A 116 -4.84 0.95 3.33
CA MET A 116 -4.15 2.00 4.07
C MET A 116 -5.14 2.98 4.67
N LEU A 117 -4.98 3.22 5.97
CA LEU A 117 -5.61 4.29 6.71
C LEU A 117 -4.69 5.49 6.72
N VAL A 118 -5.18 6.69 6.40
CA VAL A 118 -4.37 7.91 6.36
C VAL A 118 -5.03 9.01 7.20
N TRP A 119 -4.20 9.64 8.04
CA TRP A 119 -4.53 10.81 8.85
C TRP A 119 -3.88 12.04 8.25
N VAL A 120 -4.65 13.12 8.16
CA VAL A 120 -4.20 14.43 7.68
C VAL A 120 -4.42 15.44 8.81
N GLN A 121 -3.48 16.37 8.97
CA GLN A 121 -3.54 17.42 9.98
C GLN A 121 -4.84 18.24 9.87
N GLY A 122 -5.37 18.68 11.01
CA GLY A 122 -6.57 19.52 11.09
C GLY A 122 -7.87 18.76 11.36
N ASN A 123 -7.84 17.43 11.44
CA ASN A 123 -9.05 16.66 11.74
C ASN A 123 -9.36 16.63 13.24
N PRO A 124 -10.62 16.90 13.62
CA PRO A 124 -11.03 16.85 15.01
C PRO A 124 -10.93 15.42 15.56
N ASN A 125 -10.69 15.30 16.85
CA ASN A 125 -10.78 14.01 17.52
C ASN A 125 -12.25 13.56 17.63
N PRO A 126 -12.53 12.25 17.79
CA PRO A 126 -13.90 11.76 17.86
C PRO A 126 -14.75 12.40 18.97
N ASN A 127 -14.17 12.84 20.08
CA ASN A 127 -14.91 13.52 21.15
C ASN A 127 -15.40 14.91 20.71
N GLN A 128 -14.61 15.62 19.89
CA GLN A 128 -15.00 16.91 19.32
C GLN A 128 -16.13 16.77 18.30
N LEU A 129 -16.27 15.62 17.64
CA LEU A 129 -17.33 15.32 16.66
C LEU A 129 -18.67 14.92 17.28
N ARG A 130 -18.74 14.66 18.59
CA ARG A 130 -19.97 14.21 19.28
C ARG A 130 -20.90 15.35 19.72
N LYS A 131 -20.62 16.59 19.31
CA LYS A 131 -21.47 17.75 19.55
C LYS A 131 -22.60 17.81 18.53
#